data_AF-A0A7X9H6R1-F1
#
_entry.id   AF-A0A7X9H6R1-F1
#
_cell.length_a   1.000
_cell.length_b   1.000
_cell.length_c   1.000
_cell.angle_alpha   90.00
_cell.angle_beta   90.00
_cell.angle_gamma   90.00
#
_symmetry.space_group_name_H-M   'P 1'
#
loop_
_entity.id
_entity.type
_entity.pdbx_description
1 polymer ?
#
loop_
_entity_poly.entity_id
_entity_poly.type
_entity_poly.pdbx_seq_one_letter_code
_entity_poly.pdbx_strand_id
1 'polypeptide(L)'
;IGLSPGHVPVNQVERERLESYRGIDPFIPVEWIEAFGHIQKGGADVEPWMIHTGHGDFRNAGKIFLYYGEKECLVYAAPIYGESLERAEAEYRIHIESGMPHCYGIGRINKATKTTYDEIASLLNDL
;
A
#
# COMPACT_ATOMS: atom_id res chain seq x y z
N ILE A 1 -3.35 -0.31 10.58
CA ILE A 1 -3.05 0.91 9.79
C ILE A 1 -1.87 0.60 8.88
N GLY A 2 -1.97 0.89 7.58
CA GLY A 2 -0.87 0.74 6.62
C GLY A 2 -0.61 2.07 5.91
N LEU A 3 0.63 2.54 5.93
CA LEU A 3 1.10 3.68 5.15
C LEU A 3 1.96 3.13 4.02
N SER A 4 1.57 3.40 2.77
CA SER A 4 2.22 2.85 1.56
C SER A 4 2.42 1.33 1.65
N PRO A 5 1.36 0.54 1.94
CA PRO A 5 1.50 -0.90 2.13
C PRO A 5 2.06 -1.55 0.86
N GLY A 6 3.16 -2.27 1.01
CA GLY A 6 3.82 -3.00 -0.08
C GLY A 6 2.91 -4.08 -0.64
N HIS A 7 2.92 -4.22 -1.97
CA HIS A 7 2.29 -5.32 -2.70
C HIS A 7 3.12 -5.59 -3.95
N VAL A 8 3.38 -6.86 -4.24
CA VAL A 8 4.08 -7.29 -5.46
C VAL A 8 3.05 -7.85 -6.45
N PRO A 9 3.11 -7.50 -7.75
CA PRO A 9 2.18 -8.02 -8.75
C PRO A 9 2.17 -9.55 -8.81
N VAL A 10 0.99 -10.16 -8.83
CA VAL A 10 0.84 -11.64 -8.98
C VAL A 10 0.69 -12.06 -10.44
N ASN A 11 0.29 -11.15 -11.32
CA ASN A 11 0.01 -11.43 -12.73
C ASN A 11 0.37 -10.25 -13.65
N GLN A 12 0.22 -10.47 -14.96
CA GLN A 12 0.58 -9.48 -15.99
C GLN A 12 -0.27 -8.19 -15.92
N VAL A 13 -1.56 -8.29 -15.57
CA VAL A 13 -2.45 -7.13 -15.47
C VAL A 13 -1.99 -6.19 -14.35
N GLU A 14 -1.61 -6.76 -13.21
CA GLU A 14 -1.06 -5.98 -12.09
C GLU A 14 0.30 -5.38 -12.40
N ARG A 15 1.15 -6.09 -13.16
CA ARG A 15 2.43 -5.54 -13.64
C ARG A 15 2.22 -4.33 -14.54
N GLU A 16 1.27 -4.40 -15.46
CA GLU A 16 0.93 -3.27 -16.35
C GLU A 16 0.39 -2.07 -15.56
N ARG A 17 -0.42 -2.32 -14.53
CA ARG A 17 -0.86 -1.25 -13.60
C ARG A 17 0.31 -0.61 -12.87
N LEU A 18 1.21 -1.41 -12.30
CA LEU A 18 2.43 -0.91 -11.65
C LEU A 18 3.29 -0.10 -12.65
N GLU A 19 3.47 -0.62 -13.86
CA GLU A 19 4.28 -0.01 -14.92
C GLU A 19 3.78 1.38 -15.33
N SER A 20 2.47 1.64 -15.23
CA SER A 20 1.90 2.97 -15.46
C SER A 20 2.43 4.06 -14.50
N TYR A 21 3.05 3.67 -13.39
CA TYR A 21 3.69 4.56 -12.43
C TYR A 21 5.20 4.76 -12.65
N ARG A 22 5.77 4.21 -13.74
CA ARG A 22 7.18 4.40 -14.08
C ARG A 22 7.52 5.89 -14.18
N GLY A 23 8.53 6.31 -13.41
CA GLY A 23 9.00 7.70 -13.38
C GLY A 23 8.08 8.68 -12.63
N ILE A 24 7.00 8.21 -12.01
CA ILE A 24 6.10 9.03 -11.18
C ILE A 24 6.58 9.08 -9.73
N ASP A 25 6.94 7.93 -9.16
CA ASP A 25 7.39 7.82 -7.78
C ASP A 25 8.83 8.35 -7.63
N PRO A 26 9.07 9.40 -6.83
CA PRO A 26 10.39 9.99 -6.67
C PRO A 26 11.33 9.17 -5.77
N PHE A 27 10.81 8.19 -5.01
CA PHE A 27 11.57 7.43 -4.02
C PHE A 27 11.73 5.96 -4.39
N ILE A 28 10.66 5.33 -4.88
CA ILE A 28 10.63 3.88 -5.13
C ILE A 28 10.31 3.62 -6.60
N PRO A 29 11.32 3.28 -7.43
CA PRO A 29 11.08 2.93 -8.83
C PRO A 29 10.36 1.58 -8.95
N VAL A 30 9.62 1.39 -10.04
CA VAL A 30 8.75 0.21 -10.23
C VAL A 30 9.53 -1.11 -10.23
N GLU A 31 10.77 -1.12 -10.68
CA GLU A 31 11.67 -2.29 -10.69
C GLU A 31 11.97 -2.80 -9.28
N TRP A 32 11.96 -1.90 -8.28
CA TRP A 32 12.23 -2.29 -6.91
C TRP A 32 11.10 -3.13 -6.34
N ILE A 33 9.87 -2.96 -6.79
CA ILE A 33 8.73 -3.72 -6.25
C ILE A 33 8.89 -5.22 -6.53
N GLU A 34 9.22 -5.59 -7.76
CA GLU A 34 9.47 -7.00 -8.09
C GLU A 34 10.75 -7.51 -7.40
N ALA A 35 11.82 -6.71 -7.37
CA ALA A 35 13.06 -7.07 -6.71
C ALA A 35 12.86 -7.31 -5.20
N PHE A 36 12.07 -6.47 -4.52
CA PHE A 36 11.72 -6.66 -3.12
C PHE A 36 10.95 -7.95 -2.90
N GLY A 37 10.03 -8.34 -3.78
CA GLY A 37 9.39 -9.65 -3.71
C GLY A 37 10.39 -10.81 -3.75
N HIS A 38 11.43 -10.73 -4.57
CA HIS A 38 12.46 -11.76 -4.66
C HIS A 38 13.35 -11.80 -3.41
N ILE A 39 13.74 -10.61 -2.91
CA ILE A 39 14.55 -10.48 -1.69
C ILE A 39 13.77 -10.98 -0.47
N GLN A 40 12.50 -10.60 -0.33
CA GLN A 40 11.64 -10.98 0.80
C GLN A 40 11.41 -12.49 0.87
N LYS A 41 11.34 -13.19 -0.27
CA LYS A 41 11.28 -14.66 -0.30
C LYS A 41 12.54 -15.30 0.27
N GLY A 42 13.70 -14.66 0.17
CA GLY A 42 14.96 -15.20 0.69
C GLY A 42 15.34 -16.57 0.12
N GLY A 43 14.84 -16.92 -1.08
CA GLY A 43 15.00 -18.24 -1.68
C GLY A 43 14.11 -19.34 -1.08
N ALA A 44 13.26 -19.01 -0.11
CA ALA A 44 12.24 -19.91 0.42
C ALA A 44 10.96 -19.85 -0.41
N ASP A 45 10.23 -20.97 -0.41
CA ASP A 45 8.84 -20.96 -0.84
C ASP A 45 7.98 -20.44 0.31
N VAL A 46 7.32 -19.30 0.08
CA VAL A 46 6.48 -18.62 1.08
C VAL A 46 5.08 -18.55 0.52
N GLU A 47 4.10 -18.64 1.43
CA GLU A 47 2.70 -18.44 1.08
C GLU A 47 2.49 -17.17 0.25
N PRO A 48 1.71 -17.21 -0.85
CA PRO A 48 1.54 -16.09 -1.75
C PRO A 48 1.13 -14.78 -1.08
N TRP A 49 0.29 -14.82 -0.04
CA TRP A 49 -0.20 -13.65 0.68
C TRP A 49 0.90 -12.85 1.39
N MET A 50 2.07 -13.47 1.68
CA MET A 50 3.22 -12.78 2.29
C MET A 50 3.92 -11.82 1.32
N ILE A 51 3.73 -12.02 0.00
CA ILE A 51 4.37 -11.23 -1.07
C ILE A 51 3.32 -10.44 -1.85
N HIS A 52 2.23 -11.10 -2.19
CA HIS A 52 1.08 -10.57 -2.93
C HIS A 52 -0.01 -10.13 -1.95
N THR A 53 0.39 -9.30 -0.98
CA THR A 53 -0.38 -8.82 0.17
C THR A 53 -1.79 -8.27 -0.13
N GLY A 54 -1.99 -7.62 -1.27
CA GLY A 54 -3.31 -7.17 -1.74
C GLY A 54 -4.35 -8.30 -1.91
N HIS A 55 -3.89 -9.55 -2.03
CA HIS A 55 -4.73 -10.75 -2.13
C HIS A 55 -4.91 -11.49 -0.79
N GLY A 56 -4.55 -10.87 0.33
CA GLY A 56 -4.73 -11.44 1.67
C GLY A 56 -6.20 -11.74 2.02
N ASP A 57 -6.40 -12.61 3.01
CA ASP A 57 -7.70 -12.83 3.65
C ASP A 57 -7.85 -11.86 4.83
N PHE A 58 -8.75 -10.89 4.69
CA PHE A 58 -8.96 -9.83 5.68
C PHE A 58 -10.16 -10.10 6.60
N ARG A 59 -10.75 -11.31 6.59
CA ARG A 59 -11.87 -11.62 7.49
C ARG A 59 -11.42 -11.54 8.94
N ASN A 60 -12.24 -10.88 9.76
CA ASN A 60 -11.97 -10.65 11.18
C ASN A 60 -10.69 -9.82 11.47
N ALA A 61 -10.16 -9.09 10.48
CA ALA A 61 -8.95 -8.27 10.66
C ALA A 61 -9.19 -6.94 11.40
N GLY A 62 -10.43 -6.69 11.88
CA GLY A 62 -10.83 -5.44 12.50
C GLY A 62 -10.90 -4.29 11.49
N LYS A 63 -10.68 -3.05 11.98
CA LYS A 63 -10.73 -1.86 11.16
C LYS A 63 -9.41 -1.59 10.45
N ILE A 64 -9.45 -1.48 9.13
CA ILE A 64 -8.27 -1.31 8.27
C ILE A 64 -8.23 0.09 7.67
N PHE A 65 -7.13 0.80 7.86
CA PHE A 65 -6.88 2.09 7.22
C PHE A 65 -5.62 1.97 6.37
N LEU A 66 -5.74 2.23 5.06
CA LEU A 66 -4.63 2.25 4.12
C LEU A 66 -4.45 3.67 3.57
N TYR A 67 -3.23 4.17 3.62
CA TYR A 67 -2.88 5.51 3.14
C TYR A 67 -1.87 5.41 2.01
N TYR A 68 -2.13 6.15 0.95
CA TYR A 68 -1.25 6.27 -0.21
C TYR A 68 -1.08 7.74 -0.62
N GLY A 69 0.07 8.07 -1.17
CA GLY A 69 0.26 9.26 -2.00
C GLY A 69 -0.07 8.96 -3.47
N GLU A 70 -0.70 9.90 -4.17
CA GLU A 70 -1.01 9.75 -5.61
C GLU A 70 0.27 9.60 -6.47
N LYS A 71 1.39 10.18 -6.02
CA LYS A 71 2.69 10.15 -6.70
C LYS A 71 3.62 9.09 -6.12
N GLU A 72 3.08 7.91 -5.87
CA GLU A 72 3.86 6.73 -5.48
C GLU A 72 3.49 5.53 -6.34
N CYS A 73 4.39 4.56 -6.50
CA CYS A 73 4.12 3.41 -7.36
C CYS A 73 3.17 2.42 -6.70
N LEU A 74 3.25 2.22 -5.38
CA LEU A 74 2.42 1.26 -4.63
C LEU A 74 0.92 1.55 -4.64
N VAL A 75 0.50 2.78 -4.99
CA VAL A 75 -0.92 3.13 -5.11
C VAL A 75 -1.64 2.31 -6.19
N TYR A 76 -0.90 1.71 -7.14
CA TYR A 76 -1.47 0.76 -8.11
C TYR A 76 -2.24 -0.40 -7.43
N ALA A 77 -1.86 -0.75 -6.20
CA ALA A 77 -2.44 -1.84 -5.43
C ALA A 77 -3.71 -1.42 -4.66
N ALA A 78 -4.02 -0.12 -4.55
CA ALA A 78 -5.22 0.36 -3.86
C ALA A 78 -6.52 -0.34 -4.30
N PRO A 79 -6.83 -0.50 -5.60
CA PRO A 79 -8.03 -1.24 -6.03
C PRO A 79 -7.97 -2.73 -5.67
N ILE A 80 -6.78 -3.35 -5.66
CA ILE A 80 -6.60 -4.77 -5.34
C ILE A 80 -6.92 -5.02 -3.86
N TYR A 81 -6.40 -4.16 -2.98
CA TYR A 81 -6.78 -4.18 -1.58
C TYR A 81 -8.28 -3.92 -1.40
N GLY A 82 -8.85 -2.96 -2.13
CA GLY A 82 -10.29 -2.67 -2.11
C GLY A 82 -11.13 -3.93 -2.37
N GLU A 83 -10.87 -4.63 -3.47
CA GLU A 83 -11.59 -5.87 -3.83
C GLU A 83 -11.46 -6.96 -2.75
N SER A 84 -10.29 -7.12 -2.14
CA SER A 84 -10.08 -8.12 -1.08
C SER A 84 -10.73 -7.74 0.25
N LEU A 85 -10.73 -6.45 0.60
CA LEU A 85 -11.38 -5.92 1.81
C LEU A 85 -12.91 -5.99 1.70
N GLU A 86 -13.46 -5.64 0.53
CA GLU A 86 -14.88 -5.76 0.23
C GLU A 86 -15.34 -7.22 0.31
N ARG A 87 -14.61 -8.15 -0.33
CA ARG A 87 -14.90 -9.59 -0.28
C ARG A 87 -14.85 -10.16 1.14
N ALA A 88 -14.03 -9.58 2.01
CA ALA A 88 -13.92 -9.97 3.40
C ALA A 88 -14.98 -9.33 4.32
N GLU A 89 -15.85 -8.46 3.79
CA GLU A 89 -16.78 -7.64 4.56
C GLU A 89 -16.06 -6.85 5.68
N ALA A 90 -14.82 -6.42 5.43
CA ALA A 90 -14.01 -5.71 6.40
C ALA A 90 -14.50 -4.27 6.59
N GLU A 91 -14.33 -3.70 7.78
CA GLU A 91 -14.46 -2.26 7.97
C GLU A 91 -13.16 -1.58 7.51
N TYR A 92 -13.19 -0.78 6.45
CA TYR A 92 -11.96 -0.19 5.91
C TYR A 92 -12.11 1.24 5.39
N ARG A 93 -10.96 1.92 5.23
CA ARG A 93 -10.80 3.15 4.46
C ARG A 93 -9.49 3.10 3.68
N ILE A 94 -9.55 3.38 2.39
CA ILE A 94 -8.37 3.64 1.55
C ILE A 94 -8.34 5.13 1.25
N HIS A 95 -7.26 5.80 1.66
CA HIS A 95 -7.03 7.22 1.44
C HIS A 95 -5.91 7.40 0.43
N ILE A 96 -6.17 8.15 -0.65
CA ILE A 96 -5.16 8.51 -1.64
C ILE A 96 -5.03 10.03 -1.65
N GLU A 97 -3.89 10.54 -1.22
CA GLU A 97 -3.64 11.98 -1.10
C GLU A 97 -3.05 12.55 -2.40
N SER A 98 -3.71 13.56 -2.96
CA SER A 98 -3.32 14.12 -4.25
C SER A 98 -1.94 14.78 -4.18
N GLY A 99 -1.14 14.54 -5.22
CA GLY A 99 0.20 15.13 -5.37
C GLY A 99 1.24 14.69 -4.34
N MET A 100 0.89 13.84 -3.37
CA MET A 100 1.81 13.40 -2.33
C MET A 100 2.65 12.19 -2.77
N PRO A 101 3.93 12.11 -2.35
CA PRO A 101 4.81 11.01 -2.74
C PRO A 101 4.66 9.80 -1.80
N HIS A 102 5.49 8.79 -2.05
CA HIS A 102 5.60 7.60 -1.20
C HIS A 102 5.77 7.95 0.28
N CYS A 103 5.07 7.24 1.16
CA CYS A 103 5.13 7.42 2.62
C CYS A 103 4.88 8.86 3.12
N TYR A 104 4.15 9.71 2.39
CA TYR A 104 4.00 11.13 2.76
C TYR A 104 3.51 11.36 4.21
N GLY A 105 2.70 10.45 4.75
CA GLY A 105 2.16 10.52 6.12
C GLY A 105 3.16 10.21 7.24
N ILE A 106 4.42 9.89 6.95
CA ILE A 106 5.43 9.52 7.97
C ILE A 106 5.99 10.73 8.73
N GLY A 107 5.83 11.94 8.19
CA GLY A 107 6.39 13.16 8.76
C GLY A 107 5.46 14.37 8.65
N ARG A 108 5.79 15.44 9.37
CA ARG A 108 4.97 16.68 9.42
C ARG A 108 5.67 17.81 8.66
N ILE A 109 5.67 17.74 7.34
CA ILE A 109 6.44 18.65 6.46
C ILE A 109 5.57 19.78 5.91
N ASN A 110 4.39 19.44 5.40
CA ASN A 110 3.40 20.34 4.84
C ASN A 110 2.00 20.06 5.41
N LYS A 111 0.99 20.81 4.97
CA LYS A 111 -0.40 20.66 5.44
C LYS A 111 -0.92 19.22 5.30
N ALA A 112 -0.82 18.61 4.12
CA ALA A 112 -1.35 17.27 3.86
C ALA A 112 -0.66 16.19 4.73
N THR A 113 0.67 16.23 4.76
CA THR A 113 1.49 15.31 5.57
C THR A 113 1.19 15.47 7.07
N LYS A 114 1.05 16.71 7.57
CA LYS A 114 0.69 16.99 8.97
C LYS A 114 -0.70 16.45 9.32
N THR A 115 -1.70 16.72 8.48
CA THR A 115 -3.06 16.23 8.70
C THR A 115 -3.08 14.70 8.77
N THR A 116 -2.45 14.03 7.81
CA THR A 116 -2.42 12.56 7.78
C THR A 116 -1.62 11.98 8.93
N TYR A 117 -0.48 12.58 9.27
CA TYR A 117 0.33 12.17 10.42
C TYR A 117 -0.48 12.27 11.72
N ASP A 118 -1.16 13.40 11.94
CA ASP A 118 -1.96 13.64 13.15
C ASP A 118 -3.17 12.67 13.19
N GLU A 119 -3.78 12.34 12.04
CA GLU A 119 -4.83 11.30 11.93
C GLU A 119 -4.30 9.90 12.29
N ILE A 120 -3.18 9.47 11.70
CA ILE A 120 -2.55 8.18 12.01
C ILE A 120 -2.19 8.11 13.49
N ALA A 121 -1.60 9.17 14.06
CA ALA A 121 -1.25 9.23 15.47
C ALA A 121 -2.49 9.11 16.37
N SER A 122 -3.60 9.77 16.02
CA SER A 122 -4.87 9.62 16.75
C SER A 122 -5.36 8.18 16.72
N LEU A 123 -5.42 7.56 15.54
CA LEU A 123 -5.87 6.17 15.39
C LEU A 123 -5.00 5.18 16.18
N LEU A 124 -3.69 5.43 16.27
CA LEU A 124 -2.77 4.60 17.06
C LEU A 124 -2.95 4.78 18.56
N ASN A 125 -3.33 5.97 19.04
CA ASN A 125 -3.58 6.22 20.46
C ASN A 125 -4.90 5.59 20.95
N ASP A 126 -5.82 5.31 20.03
CA ASP A 126 -7.11 4.68 20.32
C ASP A 126 -7.05 3.13 20.25
N LEU A 127 -5.85 2.54 20.10
CA LEU A 127 -5.62 1.09 20.07
C LEU A 127 -5.62 0.44 21.47
#